data_AF-A0AAQ3U3V1-F1
#
_entry.id   AF-A0AAQ3U3V1-F1
#
_cell.length_a   1.000
_cell.length_b   1.000
_cell.length_c   1.000
_cell.angle_alpha   90.00
_cell.angle_beta   90.00
_cell.angle_gamma   90.00
#
_symmetry.space_group_name_H-M   'P 1'
#
loop_
_entity.id
_entity.type
_entity.pdbx_description
1 polymer ?
#
loop_
_entity_poly.entity_id
_entity_poly.type
_entity_poly.pdbx_seq_one_letter_code
_entity_poly.pdbx_strand_id
1 'polypeptide(L)'
;MAGNRRGFSQEAFKVAKGPVTLCPCLDSKNGSYKTKHVMEEHLCRFRHGEQAPHRISEPAQQNCDGMMMDMLNDLAMWFEFNLEEDNQPPPKVQEFYRLLEAGDEKMHDHTEKTVLDTVSRLMAIKSKHNISNSCSNDITELVFEVIPSDHKLPKKLYFAKKMMAGLGMKYEKIDVCPSNCMLFWRKNDKLSTCRHCGKSRYIQVKNEAGENVDTTVPAKQLRYIPIIPRLKRLFLSMKIAKSIRWHKERRRGSQNEDVMVHPADGDAWKALDEFDPEFARDPRSV
;
A
#
# COMPACT_ATOMS: atom_id res chain seq x y z
N MET A 1 -6.00 -9.21 28.48
CA MET A 1 -7.07 -8.42 27.80
C MET A 1 -8.35 -8.25 28.65
N ALA A 2 -8.28 -8.36 29.99
CA ALA A 2 -9.45 -8.15 30.86
C ALA A 2 -9.64 -6.69 31.34
N GLY A 3 -8.58 -5.87 31.29
CA GLY A 3 -8.57 -4.51 31.84
C GLY A 3 -9.32 -3.47 31.02
N ASN A 4 -9.33 -3.56 29.70
CA ASN A 4 -9.93 -2.52 28.84
C ASN A 4 -11.46 -2.51 28.86
N ARG A 5 -12.08 -3.64 29.25
CA ARG A 5 -13.54 -3.85 29.28
C ARG A 5 -14.21 -3.12 30.44
N ARG A 6 -13.64 -3.27 31.64
CA ARG A 6 -14.12 -2.58 32.85
C ARG A 6 -13.84 -1.07 32.76
N GLY A 7 -12.75 -0.66 32.13
CA GLY A 7 -12.43 0.75 31.89
C GLY A 7 -13.50 1.46 31.06
N PHE A 8 -13.88 0.89 29.90
CA PHE A 8 -14.91 1.46 29.04
C PHE A 8 -16.29 1.54 29.73
N SER A 9 -16.73 0.45 30.37
CA SER A 9 -17.98 0.40 31.13
C SER A 9 -17.99 1.40 32.29
N GLN A 10 -16.87 1.55 33.02
CA GLN A 10 -16.78 2.55 34.10
C GLN A 10 -16.88 3.98 33.57
N GLU A 11 -16.23 4.30 32.47
CA GLU A 11 -16.24 5.66 31.92
C GLU A 11 -17.61 6.02 31.32
N ALA A 12 -18.24 5.08 30.60
CA ALA A 12 -19.59 5.27 30.04
C ALA A 12 -20.67 5.53 31.10
N PHE A 13 -20.54 4.93 32.29
CA PHE A 13 -21.47 5.13 33.40
C PHE A 13 -21.11 6.29 34.33
N LYS A 14 -19.89 6.86 34.25
CA LYS A 14 -19.58 8.15 34.91
C LYS A 14 -20.26 9.33 34.22
N VAL A 15 -20.41 9.25 32.90
CA VAL A 15 -21.03 10.30 32.07
C VAL A 15 -22.56 10.16 32.01
N ALA A 16 -23.10 9.00 32.38
CA ALA A 16 -24.53 8.73 32.33
C ALA A 16 -25.31 9.45 33.45
N LYS A 17 -26.46 10.04 33.12
CA LYS A 17 -27.36 10.73 34.07
C LYS A 17 -28.26 9.77 34.87
N GLY A 18 -28.03 8.46 34.83
CA GLY A 18 -28.90 7.45 35.45
C GLY A 18 -28.33 6.02 35.44
N PRO A 19 -29.08 5.01 35.91
CA PRO A 19 -28.61 3.62 36.07
C PRO A 19 -28.47 2.85 34.74
N VAL A 20 -28.75 3.51 33.62
CA VAL A 20 -28.67 2.96 32.25
C VAL A 20 -27.99 3.96 31.33
N THR A 21 -27.23 3.46 30.34
CA THR A 21 -26.60 4.29 29.31
C THR A 21 -26.68 3.60 27.95
N LEU A 22 -26.46 4.36 26.86
CA LEU A 22 -26.55 3.87 25.49
C LEU A 22 -25.52 2.77 25.24
N CYS A 23 -25.99 1.61 24.75
CA CYS A 23 -25.14 0.48 24.48
C CYS A 23 -24.52 0.56 23.08
N PRO A 24 -23.18 0.59 22.95
CA PRO A 24 -22.49 0.73 21.67
C PRO A 24 -22.36 -0.57 20.88
N CYS A 25 -23.01 -1.66 21.30
CA CYS A 25 -22.95 -2.91 20.55
C CYS A 25 -23.80 -2.85 19.27
N LEU A 26 -23.38 -3.62 18.26
CA LEU A 26 -24.11 -3.74 16.98
C LEU A 26 -25.55 -4.23 17.17
N ASP A 27 -25.78 -5.15 18.12
CA ASP A 27 -27.12 -5.67 18.43
C ASP A 27 -28.08 -4.56 18.90
N SER A 28 -27.53 -3.55 19.58
CA SER A 28 -28.30 -2.40 20.08
C SER A 28 -28.34 -1.23 19.11
N LYS A 29 -27.61 -1.30 17.96
CA LYS A 29 -27.46 -0.23 16.97
C LYS A 29 -27.22 1.16 17.59
N ASN A 30 -26.47 1.21 18.70
CA ASN A 30 -26.20 2.45 19.43
C ASN A 30 -27.47 3.21 19.89
N GLY A 31 -28.61 2.52 20.06
CA GLY A 31 -29.92 3.14 20.30
C GLY A 31 -30.68 2.65 21.52
N SER A 32 -30.20 1.60 22.21
CA SER A 32 -30.88 1.05 23.39
C SER A 32 -30.15 1.33 24.70
N TYR A 33 -30.89 1.78 25.71
CA TYR A 33 -30.38 2.02 27.06
C TYR A 33 -30.28 0.69 27.82
N LYS A 34 -29.08 0.37 28.31
CA LYS A 34 -28.81 -0.88 29.03
C LYS A 34 -28.13 -0.58 30.36
N THR A 35 -28.33 -1.48 31.31
CA THR A 35 -27.62 -1.46 32.60
C THR A 35 -26.19 -1.95 32.41
N LYS A 36 -25.32 -1.58 33.36
CA LYS A 36 -23.89 -1.86 33.31
C LYS A 36 -23.56 -3.34 33.09
N HIS A 37 -24.27 -4.21 33.81
CA HIS A 37 -24.08 -5.66 33.73
C HIS A 37 -24.38 -6.22 32.33
N VAL A 38 -25.49 -5.82 31.73
CA VAL A 38 -25.90 -6.26 30.38
C VAL A 38 -24.95 -5.71 29.32
N MET A 39 -24.46 -4.48 29.49
CA MET A 39 -23.47 -3.89 28.58
C MET A 39 -22.14 -4.64 28.61
N GLU A 40 -21.66 -5.03 29.80
CA GLU A 40 -20.43 -5.82 29.96
C GLU A 40 -20.55 -7.22 29.33
N GLU A 41 -21.74 -7.83 29.38
CA GLU A 41 -22.03 -9.09 28.71
C GLU A 41 -22.03 -8.95 27.17
N HIS A 42 -22.65 -7.90 26.64
CA HIS A 42 -22.66 -7.62 25.20
C HIS A 42 -21.26 -7.36 24.65
N LEU A 43 -20.42 -6.67 25.43
CA LEU A 43 -19.01 -6.44 25.10
C LEU A 43 -18.16 -7.73 25.13
N CYS A 44 -18.62 -8.80 25.80
CA CYS A 44 -17.93 -10.10 25.80
C CYS A 44 -18.09 -10.87 24.48
N ARG A 45 -19.10 -10.57 23.66
CA ARG A 45 -19.41 -11.36 22.45
C ARG A 45 -18.63 -10.96 21.21
N PHE A 46 -17.98 -9.79 21.21
CA PHE A 46 -17.28 -9.26 20.04
C PHE A 46 -15.82 -8.98 20.38
N ARG A 47 -14.91 -9.77 19.81
CA ARG A 47 -13.48 -9.42 19.74
C ARG A 47 -13.35 -8.13 18.93
N HIS A 48 -12.51 -7.23 19.42
CA HIS A 48 -12.10 -6.05 18.68
C HIS A 48 -11.58 -6.42 17.29
N GLY A 49 -12.13 -5.77 16.26
CA GLY A 49 -11.35 -5.28 15.11
C GLY A 49 -10.74 -6.26 14.10
N GLU A 50 -10.85 -7.58 14.25
CA GLU A 50 -10.41 -8.53 13.22
C GLU A 50 -11.62 -9.26 12.64
N GLN A 51 -12.01 -8.88 11.42
CA GLN A 51 -13.01 -9.61 10.64
C GLN A 51 -12.44 -10.98 10.24
N ALA A 52 -13.01 -12.04 10.79
CA ALA A 52 -13.06 -13.35 10.12
C ALA A 52 -14.28 -13.35 9.16
N PRO A 53 -14.24 -14.11 8.06
CA PRO A 53 -15.05 -13.85 6.87
C PRO A 53 -16.52 -14.16 7.14
N HIS A 54 -17.38 -13.14 7.01
CA HIS A 54 -18.82 -13.33 7.03
C HIS A 54 -19.30 -13.91 5.71
N ARG A 55 -19.96 -15.07 5.82
CA ARG A 55 -20.90 -15.61 4.82
C ARG A 55 -21.93 -14.54 4.47
N ILE A 56 -22.23 -14.46 3.18
CA ILE A 56 -23.24 -13.60 2.57
C ILE A 56 -24.63 -14.00 3.09
N SER A 57 -25.38 -13.01 3.57
CA SER A 57 -26.84 -13.02 3.54
C SER A 57 -27.29 -11.59 3.26
N GLU A 58 -28.18 -11.45 2.29
CA GLU A 58 -28.57 -10.22 1.59
C GLU A 58 -29.16 -9.15 2.53
N PRO A 59 -28.89 -7.84 2.30
CA PRO A 59 -29.59 -6.78 3.00
C PRO A 59 -30.86 -6.36 2.25
N ALA A 60 -31.92 -6.13 3.03
CA ALA A 60 -33.18 -5.54 2.59
C ALA A 60 -32.97 -4.16 1.95
N GLN A 61 -33.66 -3.93 0.83
CA GLN A 61 -33.68 -2.69 0.06
C GLN A 61 -34.18 -1.50 0.89
N GLN A 62 -33.26 -0.64 1.31
CA GLN A 62 -33.52 0.78 1.56
C GLN A 62 -33.06 1.55 0.33
N ASN A 63 -34.00 2.29 -0.25
CA ASN A 63 -33.88 3.04 -1.50
C ASN A 63 -32.72 4.07 -1.43
N CYS A 64 -31.54 3.66 -1.91
CA CYS A 64 -30.31 4.46 -2.01
C CYS A 64 -30.03 4.93 -3.44
N ASP A 65 -30.96 4.66 -4.37
CA ASP A 65 -30.77 4.87 -5.81
C ASP A 65 -30.60 6.35 -6.16
N GLY A 66 -31.21 7.27 -5.40
CA GLY A 66 -31.10 8.72 -5.64
C GLY A 66 -29.72 9.31 -5.35
N MET A 67 -29.07 8.94 -4.24
CA MET A 67 -27.75 9.49 -3.85
C MET A 67 -26.62 8.95 -4.74
N MET A 68 -26.75 7.71 -5.22
CA MET A 68 -25.79 7.13 -6.15
C MET A 68 -25.95 7.74 -7.56
N MET A 69 -27.19 8.03 -7.98
CA MET A 69 -27.45 8.74 -9.23
C MET A 69 -27.03 10.21 -9.19
N ASP A 70 -27.15 10.90 -8.05
CA ASP A 70 -26.61 12.26 -7.90
C ASP A 70 -25.07 12.28 -7.96
N MET A 71 -24.38 11.32 -7.34
CA MET A 71 -22.92 11.18 -7.49
C MET A 71 -22.50 10.79 -8.92
N LEU A 72 -23.32 10.03 -9.65
CA LEU A 72 -23.09 9.70 -11.05
C LEU A 72 -23.41 10.87 -11.99
N ASN A 73 -24.41 11.70 -11.68
CA ASN A 73 -24.72 12.93 -12.40
C ASN A 73 -23.64 14.00 -12.18
N ASP A 74 -23.14 14.16 -10.95
CA ASP A 74 -21.98 15.03 -10.67
C ASP A 74 -20.72 14.53 -11.39
N LEU A 75 -20.57 13.21 -11.54
CA LEU A 75 -19.50 12.61 -12.35
C LEU A 75 -19.71 12.92 -13.85
N ALA A 76 -20.92 12.78 -14.36
CA ALA A 76 -21.28 13.04 -15.76
C ALA A 76 -21.14 14.53 -16.15
N MET A 77 -21.61 15.45 -15.31
CA MET A 77 -21.48 16.90 -15.51
C MET A 77 -20.02 17.37 -15.45
N TRP A 78 -19.14 16.68 -14.71
CA TRP A 78 -17.70 16.99 -14.68
C TRP A 78 -16.90 16.33 -15.82
N PHE A 79 -17.44 15.28 -16.43
CA PHE A 79 -16.90 14.69 -17.67
C PHE A 79 -17.11 15.61 -18.88
N GLU A 80 -18.14 16.46 -18.88
CA GLU A 80 -18.43 17.40 -19.97
C GLU A 80 -17.53 18.66 -20.00
N PHE A 81 -16.81 19.00 -18.92
CA PHE A 81 -16.13 20.30 -18.81
C PHE A 81 -14.59 20.29 -18.87
N ASN A 82 -13.92 19.19 -19.21
CA ASN A 82 -12.45 19.18 -19.34
C ASN A 82 -11.93 18.28 -20.48
N LEU A 83 -12.57 18.33 -21.64
CA LEU A 83 -11.98 17.82 -22.89
C LEU A 83 -11.45 18.99 -23.71
N GLU A 84 -10.50 19.77 -23.18
CA GLU A 84 -9.66 20.67 -23.98
C GLU A 84 -8.52 21.27 -23.13
N GLU A 85 -7.46 20.49 -22.94
CA GLU A 85 -6.11 21.05 -22.81
C GLU A 85 -5.15 20.02 -23.42
N ASP A 86 -4.55 20.37 -24.56
CA ASP A 86 -3.59 19.56 -25.33
C ASP A 86 -2.23 19.48 -24.60
N ASN A 87 -2.26 19.00 -23.36
CA ASN A 87 -1.09 18.77 -22.53
C ASN A 87 -0.65 17.31 -22.73
N GLN A 88 0.12 17.05 -23.79
CA GLN A 88 0.81 15.77 -23.93
C GLN A 88 1.55 15.45 -22.62
N PRO A 89 1.32 14.29 -22.00
CA PRO A 89 1.94 13.96 -20.72
C PRO A 89 3.47 13.98 -20.87
N PRO A 90 4.23 14.29 -19.80
CA PRO A 90 5.69 14.33 -19.87
C PRO A 90 6.25 13.04 -20.50
N PRO A 91 7.39 13.08 -21.22
CA PRO A 91 7.93 11.90 -21.92
C PRO A 91 8.10 10.65 -21.05
N LYS A 92 8.44 10.83 -19.76
CA LYS A 92 8.55 9.74 -18.77
C LYS A 92 7.21 9.08 -18.43
N VAL A 93 6.12 9.84 -18.47
CA VAL A 93 4.76 9.36 -18.23
C VAL A 93 4.22 8.64 -19.47
N GLN A 94 4.48 9.20 -20.66
CA GLN A 94 4.17 8.50 -21.93
C GLN A 94 4.85 7.14 -22.01
N GLU A 95 6.15 7.08 -21.70
CA GLU A 95 6.89 5.81 -21.69
C GLU A 95 6.31 4.81 -20.68
N PHE A 96 5.86 5.29 -19.52
CA PHE A 96 5.21 4.43 -18.53
C PHE A 96 3.86 3.88 -19.03
N TYR A 97 3.03 4.71 -19.68
CA TYR A 97 1.77 4.25 -20.27
C TYR A 97 2.01 3.22 -21.39
N ARG A 98 2.99 3.46 -22.27
CA ARG A 98 3.39 2.48 -23.29
C ARG A 98 3.81 1.14 -22.69
N LEU A 99 4.57 1.16 -21.60
CA LEU A 99 4.99 -0.05 -20.89
C LEU A 99 3.80 -0.76 -20.22
N LEU A 100 2.81 -0.02 -19.73
CA LEU A 100 1.58 -0.59 -19.19
C LEU A 100 0.75 -1.26 -20.28
N GLU A 101 0.51 -0.57 -21.40
CA GLU A 101 -0.24 -1.10 -22.54
C GLU A 101 0.41 -2.39 -23.08
N ALA A 102 1.73 -2.38 -23.28
CA ALA A 102 2.47 -3.57 -23.71
C ALA A 102 2.44 -4.72 -22.68
N GLY A 103 2.29 -4.40 -21.40
CA GLY A 103 2.17 -5.39 -20.32
C GLY A 103 0.76 -5.97 -20.18
N ASP A 104 -0.26 -5.15 -20.39
CA ASP A 104 -1.68 -5.52 -20.31
C ASP A 104 -2.19 -6.21 -21.58
N GLU A 105 -1.40 -6.19 -22.66
CA GLU A 105 -1.68 -6.95 -23.86
C GLU A 105 -1.73 -8.46 -23.57
N LYS A 106 -2.65 -9.16 -24.24
CA LYS A 106 -2.77 -10.62 -24.19
C LYS A 106 -1.45 -11.26 -24.62
N MET A 107 -1.08 -12.34 -23.94
CA MET A 107 0.13 -13.09 -24.26
C MET A 107 0.08 -13.67 -25.68
N HIS A 108 -1.08 -14.15 -26.09
CA HIS A 108 -1.47 -14.62 -27.42
C HIS A 108 -3.01 -14.68 -27.49
N ASP A 109 -3.59 -14.86 -28.67
CA ASP A 109 -5.05 -14.77 -28.85
C ASP A 109 -5.84 -15.87 -28.12
N HIS A 110 -5.20 -17.02 -27.86
CA HIS A 110 -5.83 -18.16 -27.19
C HIS A 110 -5.85 -18.10 -25.65
N THR A 111 -5.53 -16.96 -25.02
CA THR A 111 -5.59 -16.82 -23.55
C THR A 111 -6.08 -15.45 -23.11
N GLU A 112 -6.74 -15.40 -21.95
CA GLU A 112 -7.08 -14.15 -21.26
C GLU A 112 -5.92 -13.62 -20.39
N LYS A 113 -4.79 -14.32 -20.37
CA LYS A 113 -3.62 -13.94 -19.58
C LYS A 113 -2.79 -12.89 -20.30
N THR A 114 -2.52 -11.78 -19.61
CA THR A 114 -1.64 -10.72 -20.11
C THR A 114 -0.18 -11.11 -19.96
N VAL A 115 0.69 -10.43 -20.72
CA VAL A 115 2.14 -10.60 -20.60
C VAL A 115 2.60 -10.30 -19.16
N LEU A 116 2.05 -9.25 -18.55
CA LEU A 116 2.40 -8.82 -17.21
C LEU A 116 1.98 -9.82 -16.12
N ASP A 117 0.79 -10.42 -16.19
CA ASP A 117 0.36 -11.44 -15.21
C ASP A 117 1.30 -12.65 -15.26
N THR A 118 1.60 -13.14 -16.46
CA THR A 118 2.47 -14.31 -16.66
C THR A 118 3.89 -14.04 -16.19
N VAL A 119 4.50 -12.92 -16.60
CA VAL A 119 5.85 -12.53 -16.17
C VAL A 119 5.93 -12.31 -14.66
N SER A 120 4.91 -11.69 -14.06
CA SER A 120 4.86 -11.47 -12.61
C SER A 120 4.80 -12.77 -11.83
N ARG A 121 3.98 -13.73 -12.27
CA ARG A 121 3.89 -15.06 -11.67
C ARG A 121 5.20 -15.83 -11.82
N LEU A 122 5.82 -15.80 -13.00
CA LEU A 122 7.11 -16.44 -13.24
C LEU A 122 8.20 -15.89 -12.29
N MET A 123 8.26 -14.57 -12.13
CA MET A 123 9.20 -13.91 -11.21
C MET A 123 8.92 -14.25 -9.74
N ALA A 124 7.66 -14.39 -9.35
CA ALA A 124 7.27 -14.80 -8.01
C ALA A 124 7.68 -16.26 -7.73
N ILE A 125 7.41 -17.19 -8.65
CA ILE A 125 7.81 -18.60 -8.55
C ILE A 125 9.33 -18.71 -8.45
N LYS A 126 10.06 -18.03 -9.35
CA LYS A 126 11.52 -17.98 -9.32
C LYS A 126 12.03 -17.55 -7.95
N SER A 127 11.48 -16.47 -7.40
CA SER A 127 11.92 -15.92 -6.11
C SER A 127 11.58 -16.84 -4.95
N LYS A 128 10.37 -17.44 -4.96
CA LYS A 128 9.89 -18.36 -3.93
C LYS A 128 10.73 -19.62 -3.84
N HIS A 129 11.17 -20.14 -4.99
CA HIS A 129 11.91 -21.40 -5.07
C HIS A 129 13.42 -21.20 -5.30
N ASN A 130 13.90 -19.95 -5.22
CA ASN A 130 15.30 -19.59 -5.45
C ASN A 130 15.90 -20.17 -6.76
N ILE A 131 15.08 -20.22 -7.82
CA ILE A 131 15.50 -20.77 -9.12
C ILE A 131 16.62 -19.89 -9.68
N SER A 132 17.69 -20.48 -10.19
CA SER A 132 18.82 -19.75 -10.78
C SER A 132 18.40 -19.02 -12.08
N ASN A 133 19.17 -18.03 -12.53
CA ASN A 133 18.84 -17.32 -13.78
C ASN A 133 18.96 -18.22 -15.02
N SER A 134 19.92 -19.16 -15.03
CA SER A 134 20.07 -20.14 -16.11
C SER A 134 18.85 -21.06 -16.18
N CYS A 135 18.52 -21.73 -15.08
CA CYS A 135 17.37 -22.62 -15.02
C CYS A 135 16.05 -21.93 -15.39
N SER A 136 15.85 -20.66 -14.99
CA SER A 136 14.69 -19.89 -15.42
C SER A 136 14.65 -19.66 -16.95
N ASN A 137 15.78 -19.43 -17.59
CA ASN A 137 15.83 -19.29 -19.05
C ASN A 137 15.53 -20.63 -19.72
N ASP A 138 16.12 -21.72 -19.24
CA ASP A 138 15.92 -23.07 -19.79
C ASP A 138 14.43 -23.48 -19.71
N ILE A 139 13.77 -23.21 -18.57
CA ILE A 139 12.31 -23.43 -18.41
C ILE A 139 11.53 -22.57 -19.40
N THR A 140 11.94 -21.31 -19.60
CA THR A 140 11.26 -20.38 -20.48
C THR A 140 11.39 -20.81 -21.95
N GLU A 141 12.57 -21.29 -22.36
CA GLU A 141 12.83 -21.85 -23.68
C GLU A 141 11.96 -23.09 -23.93
N LEU A 142 11.90 -24.02 -22.98
CA LEU A 142 11.02 -25.18 -23.07
C LEU A 142 9.53 -24.78 -23.19
N VAL A 143 9.09 -23.76 -22.44
CA VAL A 143 7.71 -23.26 -22.53
C VAL A 143 7.42 -22.67 -23.92
N PHE A 144 8.40 -22.02 -24.56
CA PHE A 144 8.22 -21.46 -25.91
C PHE A 144 8.06 -22.52 -26.99
N GLU A 145 8.57 -23.73 -26.79
CA GLU A 145 8.37 -24.84 -27.73
C GLU A 145 6.94 -25.39 -27.72
N VAL A 146 6.20 -25.19 -26.62
CA VAL A 146 4.86 -25.77 -26.43
C VAL A 146 3.73 -24.75 -26.58
N ILE A 147 4.02 -23.45 -26.63
CA ILE A 147 3.03 -22.38 -26.83
C ILE A 147 3.04 -21.87 -28.28
N PRO A 148 1.99 -21.18 -28.73
CA PRO A 148 1.92 -20.59 -30.06
C PRO A 148 3.11 -19.66 -30.36
N SER A 149 3.63 -19.70 -31.59
CA SER A 149 4.83 -18.97 -32.01
C SER A 149 4.66 -17.44 -32.05
N ASP A 150 3.42 -16.95 -32.04
CA ASP A 150 3.03 -15.54 -31.99
C ASP A 150 2.98 -14.96 -30.55
N HIS A 151 3.48 -15.69 -29.55
CA HIS A 151 3.47 -15.23 -28.17
C HIS A 151 4.30 -13.96 -27.93
N LYS A 152 3.80 -13.08 -27.05
CA LYS A 152 4.43 -11.79 -26.69
C LYS A 152 5.33 -11.86 -25.44
N LEU A 153 5.61 -13.06 -24.93
CA LEU A 153 6.45 -13.24 -23.75
C LEU A 153 7.92 -12.81 -23.97
N PRO A 154 8.59 -12.25 -22.93
CA PRO A 154 10.00 -11.90 -23.01
C PRO A 154 10.89 -13.14 -23.17
N LYS A 155 11.72 -13.15 -24.23
CA LYS A 155 12.53 -14.33 -24.59
C LYS A 155 13.54 -14.79 -23.54
N LYS A 156 13.95 -13.88 -22.65
CA LYS A 156 14.93 -14.15 -21.59
C LYS A 156 14.50 -13.46 -20.31
N LEU A 157 14.92 -14.02 -19.17
CA LEU A 157 14.67 -13.44 -17.85
C LEU A 157 15.20 -12.01 -17.72
N TYR A 158 16.26 -11.64 -18.44
CA TYR A 158 16.76 -10.27 -18.49
C TYR A 158 15.69 -9.28 -18.96
N PHE A 159 14.96 -9.60 -20.04
CA PHE A 159 13.92 -8.73 -20.58
C PHE A 159 12.70 -8.67 -19.66
N ALA A 160 12.32 -9.80 -19.04
CA ALA A 160 11.31 -9.82 -18.00
C ALA A 160 11.66 -8.90 -16.82
N LYS A 161 12.91 -8.96 -16.32
CA LYS A 161 13.39 -8.04 -15.27
C LYS A 161 13.39 -6.59 -15.72
N LYS A 162 13.77 -6.30 -16.97
CA LYS A 162 13.77 -4.94 -17.54
C LYS A 162 12.36 -4.36 -17.61
N MET A 163 11.38 -5.15 -18.08
CA MET A 163 9.97 -4.78 -18.11
C MET A 163 9.44 -4.46 -16.70
N MET A 164 9.66 -5.36 -15.74
CA MET A 164 9.25 -5.15 -14.33
C MET A 164 9.94 -3.93 -13.69
N ALA A 165 11.19 -3.67 -14.05
CA ALA A 165 11.91 -2.47 -13.61
C ALA A 165 11.37 -1.18 -14.27
N GLY A 166 10.87 -1.25 -15.51
CA GLY A 166 10.23 -0.15 -16.23
C GLY A 166 8.87 0.23 -15.65
N LEU A 167 8.06 -0.77 -15.31
CA LEU A 167 6.82 -0.61 -14.50
C LEU A 167 7.12 -0.19 -13.06
N GLY A 168 8.40 -0.12 -12.73
CA GLY A 168 8.92 0.65 -11.63
C GLY A 168 8.79 -0.04 -10.29
N MET A 169 8.94 -1.35 -10.32
CA MET A 169 9.25 -2.19 -9.17
C MET A 169 10.72 -2.05 -8.72
N LYS A 170 11.32 -0.87 -8.95
CA LYS A 170 12.69 -0.58 -8.50
C LYS A 170 12.74 -0.50 -6.98
N TYR A 171 13.84 -0.99 -6.45
CA TYR A 171 14.22 -0.87 -5.06
C TYR A 171 15.67 -0.40 -4.99
N GLU A 172 15.98 0.34 -3.94
CA GLU A 172 17.33 0.76 -3.60
C GLU A 172 17.89 -0.23 -2.58
N LYS A 173 19.17 -0.56 -2.72
CA LYS A 173 19.88 -1.41 -1.75
C LYS A 173 20.60 -0.48 -0.79
N ILE A 174 20.27 -0.59 0.49
CA ILE A 174 20.91 0.15 1.56
C ILE A 174 21.65 -0.86 2.43
N ASP A 175 22.95 -0.68 2.60
CA ASP A 175 23.73 -1.57 3.45
C ASP A 175 23.39 -1.31 4.92
N VAL A 176 23.33 -2.39 5.69
CA VAL A 176 22.88 -2.39 7.09
C VAL A 176 23.99 -2.98 7.94
N CYS A 177 24.19 -2.42 9.12
CA CYS A 177 25.02 -3.06 10.13
C CYS A 177 24.53 -4.50 10.40
N PRO A 178 25.42 -5.51 10.51
CA PRO A 178 25.02 -6.88 10.84
C PRO A 178 24.16 -6.99 12.11
N SER A 179 24.40 -6.10 13.09
CA SER A 179 23.64 -5.99 14.35
C SER A 179 22.47 -5.00 14.31
N ASN A 180 22.05 -4.54 13.12
CA ASN A 180 20.95 -3.59 12.90
C ASN A 180 21.09 -2.23 13.62
N CYS A 181 22.29 -1.85 14.06
CA CYS A 181 22.48 -0.62 14.83
C CYS A 181 22.35 0.66 13.98
N MET A 182 22.66 0.59 12.69
CA MET A 182 22.56 1.72 11.77
C MET A 182 22.48 1.27 10.31
N LEU A 183 22.02 2.19 9.47
CA LEU A 183 22.10 2.12 8.02
C LEU A 183 23.34 2.87 7.52
N PHE A 184 24.05 2.28 6.56
CA PHE A 184 25.09 2.96 5.78
C PHE A 184 24.39 3.77 4.68
N TRP A 185 23.81 4.90 5.08
CA TRP A 185 23.00 5.75 4.21
C TRP A 185 23.26 7.24 4.45
N ARG A 186 23.09 8.06 3.40
CA ARG A 186 23.34 9.52 3.38
C ARG A 186 24.73 9.86 3.97
N LYS A 187 24.76 10.47 5.15
CA LYS A 187 26.00 10.91 5.82
C LYS A 187 26.92 9.73 6.20
N ASN A 188 26.37 8.52 6.28
CA ASN A 188 27.08 7.31 6.71
C ASN A 188 27.43 6.38 5.54
N ASP A 189 27.12 6.76 4.30
CA ASP A 189 27.30 5.89 3.13
C ASP A 189 28.77 5.55 2.85
N LYS A 190 29.71 6.41 3.24
CA LYS A 190 31.15 6.16 3.05
C LYS A 190 31.81 5.36 4.17
N LEU A 191 31.07 5.00 5.21
CA LEU A 191 31.63 4.26 6.34
C LEU A 191 31.76 2.78 6.00
N SER A 192 32.91 2.20 6.36
CA SER A 192 33.19 0.77 6.27
C SER A 192 32.83 0.03 7.56
N THR A 193 32.70 0.74 8.69
CA THR A 193 32.39 0.16 10.00
C THR A 193 31.23 0.87 10.67
N CYS A 194 30.51 0.13 11.52
CA CYS A 194 29.41 0.67 12.29
C CYS A 194 29.92 1.58 13.41
N ARG A 195 29.40 2.82 13.49
CA ARG A 195 29.75 3.78 14.54
C ARG A 195 29.28 3.39 15.94
N HIS A 196 28.33 2.47 16.06
CA HIS A 196 27.76 2.05 17.35
C HIS A 196 28.37 0.75 17.89
N CYS A 197 28.67 -0.22 17.02
CA CYS A 197 29.14 -1.54 17.46
C CYS A 197 30.50 -1.95 16.87
N GLY A 198 31.14 -1.10 16.06
CA GLY A 198 32.45 -1.35 15.46
C GLY A 198 32.48 -2.43 14.36
N LYS A 199 31.40 -3.18 14.16
CA LYS A 199 31.35 -4.26 13.15
C LYS A 199 31.53 -3.73 11.73
N SER A 200 32.21 -4.51 10.90
CA SER A 200 32.36 -4.22 9.47
C SER A 200 31.01 -4.23 8.75
N ARG A 201 30.90 -3.36 7.75
CA ARG A 201 29.85 -3.32 6.73
C ARG A 201 29.89 -4.56 5.85
N TYR A 202 31.07 -5.10 5.61
CA TYR A 202 31.31 -6.14 4.62
C TYR A 202 31.44 -7.54 5.25
N ILE A 203 31.28 -8.56 4.43
CA ILE A 203 31.52 -9.95 4.85
C ILE A 203 33.01 -10.14 5.07
N GLN A 204 33.40 -10.71 6.21
CA GLN A 204 34.76 -11.08 6.51
C GLN A 204 35.04 -12.52 6.06
N VAL A 205 36.10 -12.71 5.29
CA VAL A 205 36.57 -14.02 4.84
C VAL A 205 38.01 -14.23 5.27
N LYS A 206 38.41 -15.48 5.52
CA LYS A 206 39.80 -15.82 5.83
C LYS A 206 40.60 -15.95 4.54
N ASN A 207 41.76 -15.29 4.46
CA ASN A 207 42.71 -15.50 3.38
C ASN A 207 43.48 -16.83 3.59
N GLU A 208 44.31 -17.21 2.62
CA GLU A 208 45.15 -18.42 2.70
C GLU A 208 46.13 -18.39 3.89
N ALA A 209 46.48 -17.19 4.38
CA ALA A 209 47.28 -16.97 5.58
C ALA A 209 46.48 -17.03 6.90
N GLY A 210 45.16 -17.24 6.85
CA GLY A 210 44.28 -17.33 8.02
C GLY A 210 43.80 -16.00 8.61
N GLU A 211 44.13 -14.86 7.98
CA GLU A 211 43.73 -13.52 8.39
C GLU A 211 42.33 -13.16 7.89
N ASN A 212 41.55 -12.43 8.70
CA ASN A 212 40.23 -11.96 8.30
C ASN A 212 40.36 -10.72 7.41
N VAL A 213 39.94 -10.84 6.16
CA VAL A 213 39.90 -9.76 5.18
C VAL A 213 38.44 -9.39 4.89
N ASP A 214 38.15 -8.09 4.91
CA ASP A 214 36.84 -7.57 4.49
C ASP A 214 36.70 -7.73 2.97
N THR A 215 35.61 -8.35 2.53
CA THR A 215 35.25 -8.41 1.11
C THR A 215 34.65 -7.08 0.62
N THR A 216 34.33 -6.98 -0.67
CA THR A 216 33.53 -5.87 -1.21
C THR A 216 32.02 -6.09 -1.06
N VAL A 217 31.61 -7.27 -0.58
CA VAL A 217 30.21 -7.65 -0.48
C VAL A 217 29.66 -7.25 0.90
N PRO A 218 28.60 -6.44 0.96
CA PRO A 218 28.02 -6.04 2.23
C PRO A 218 27.41 -7.24 2.97
N ALA A 219 27.63 -7.30 4.28
CA ALA A 219 27.18 -8.40 5.13
C ALA A 219 25.65 -8.46 5.26
N LYS A 220 24.98 -7.31 5.20
CA LYS A 220 23.52 -7.22 5.26
C LYS A 220 23.00 -6.05 4.42
N GLN A 221 21.92 -6.28 3.69
CA GLN A 221 21.26 -5.27 2.86
C GLN A 221 19.76 -5.17 3.16
N LEU A 222 19.29 -3.94 3.32
CA LEU A 222 17.88 -3.56 3.29
C LEU A 222 17.50 -3.18 1.86
N ARG A 223 16.35 -3.66 1.40
CA ARG A 223 15.77 -3.22 0.12
C ARG A 223 14.75 -2.13 0.41
N TYR A 224 15.12 -0.89 0.16
CA TYR A 224 14.24 0.25 0.28
C TYR A 224 13.41 0.43 -0.99
N ILE A 225 12.16 0.78 -0.79
CA ILE A 225 11.13 0.94 -1.82
C ILE A 225 10.82 2.45 -1.83
N PRO A 226 11.40 3.25 -2.75
CA PRO A 226 11.21 4.69 -2.78
C PRO A 226 9.73 5.09 -2.83
N ILE A 227 9.29 5.90 -1.87
CA ILE A 227 7.87 6.26 -1.72
C ILE A 227 7.45 7.26 -2.80
N ILE A 228 8.27 8.30 -3.04
CA ILE A 228 7.94 9.39 -3.96
C ILE A 228 7.58 8.89 -5.39
N PRO A 229 8.38 8.02 -6.05
CA PRO A 229 8.02 7.50 -7.36
C PRO A 229 6.72 6.70 -7.38
N ARG A 230 6.34 6.08 -6.26
CA ARG A 230 5.10 5.31 -6.15
C ARG A 230 3.89 6.21 -5.98
N LEU A 231 4.00 7.22 -5.11
CA LEU A 231 2.97 8.26 -5.00
C LEU A 231 2.71 8.93 -6.35
N LYS A 232 3.78 9.33 -7.07
CA LYS A 232 3.66 9.88 -8.43
C LYS A 232 2.86 8.99 -9.38
N ARG A 233 3.01 7.66 -9.29
CA ARG A 233 2.20 6.72 -10.11
C ARG A 233 0.76 6.63 -9.66
N LEU A 234 0.49 6.65 -8.36
CA LEU A 234 -0.89 6.66 -7.86
C LEU A 234 -1.65 7.88 -8.40
N PHE A 235 -0.96 9.03 -8.50
CA PHE A 235 -1.52 10.24 -9.12
C PHE A 235 -1.74 10.16 -10.64
N LEU A 236 -1.18 9.16 -11.34
CA LEU A 236 -1.45 8.96 -12.78
C LEU A 236 -2.84 8.36 -13.04
N SER A 237 -3.45 7.74 -12.04
CA SER A 237 -4.84 7.28 -12.15
C SER A 237 -5.75 8.38 -11.65
N MET A 238 -6.62 8.90 -12.52
CA MET A 238 -7.56 9.97 -12.15
C MET A 238 -8.44 9.60 -10.95
N LYS A 239 -8.93 8.35 -10.91
CA LYS A 239 -9.75 7.83 -9.80
C LYS A 239 -8.96 7.85 -8.48
N ILE A 240 -7.74 7.32 -8.49
CA ILE A 240 -6.89 7.24 -7.30
C ILE A 240 -6.44 8.64 -6.87
N ALA A 241 -6.06 9.51 -7.82
CA ALA A 241 -5.68 10.88 -7.54
C ALA A 241 -6.79 11.63 -6.78
N LYS A 242 -8.05 11.51 -7.23
CA LYS A 242 -9.20 12.08 -6.52
C LYS A 242 -9.31 11.54 -5.09
N SER A 243 -9.20 10.22 -4.91
CA SER A 243 -9.24 9.61 -3.57
C SER A 243 -8.11 10.11 -2.65
N ILE A 244 -6.90 10.29 -3.17
CA ILE A 244 -5.74 10.76 -2.39
C ILE A 244 -5.90 12.23 -1.98
N ARG A 245 -6.38 13.09 -2.88
CA ARG A 245 -6.61 14.52 -2.60
C ARG A 245 -7.85 14.80 -1.76
N TRP A 246 -8.71 13.80 -1.58
CA TRP A 246 -9.99 13.94 -0.88
C TRP A 246 -9.85 14.49 0.54
N HIS A 247 -8.75 14.19 1.22
CA HIS A 247 -8.50 14.69 2.58
C HIS A 247 -8.61 16.23 2.68
N LYS A 248 -8.22 16.95 1.60
CA LYS A 248 -8.28 18.41 1.46
C LYS A 248 -9.47 18.91 0.64
N GLU A 249 -9.79 18.23 -0.46
CA GLU A 249 -10.83 18.65 -1.42
C GLU A 249 -12.25 18.34 -0.95
N ARG A 250 -12.42 17.56 0.12
CA ARG A 250 -13.74 17.16 0.62
C ARG A 250 -14.58 18.33 1.12
N ARG A 251 -15.88 18.20 0.88
CA ARG A 251 -16.88 18.97 1.61
C ARG A 251 -17.27 18.19 2.87
N ARG A 252 -17.11 18.78 4.04
CA ARG A 252 -17.60 18.17 5.28
C ARG A 252 -19.13 18.21 5.25
N GLY A 253 -19.77 17.03 5.34
CA GLY A 253 -21.23 16.93 5.40
C GLY A 253 -21.82 17.40 6.74
N SER A 254 -21.02 17.40 7.80
CA SER A 254 -21.38 17.98 9.09
C SER A 254 -20.59 19.26 9.32
N GLN A 255 -21.27 20.32 9.75
CA GLN A 255 -20.64 21.58 10.16
C GLN A 255 -20.03 21.50 11.57
N ASN A 256 -20.26 20.41 12.30
CA ASN A 256 -19.73 20.23 13.64
C ASN A 256 -18.26 19.79 13.57
N GLU A 257 -17.35 20.66 14.00
CA GLU A 257 -15.90 20.39 14.00
C GLU A 257 -15.49 19.29 14.98
N ASP A 258 -16.33 19.01 15.98
CA ASP A 258 -16.12 17.97 17.00
C ASP A 258 -16.36 16.55 16.49
N VAL A 259 -16.87 16.39 15.27
CA VAL A 259 -17.12 15.09 14.66
C VAL A 259 -16.04 14.78 13.63
N MET A 260 -15.18 13.82 13.97
CA MET A 260 -14.20 13.26 13.04
C MET A 260 -14.91 12.44 11.96
N VAL A 261 -14.86 12.91 10.71
CA VAL A 261 -15.45 12.20 9.54
C VAL A 261 -14.38 11.68 8.58
N HIS A 262 -13.12 12.09 8.77
CA HIS A 262 -11.95 11.59 8.06
C HIS A 262 -10.72 11.61 8.98
N PRO A 263 -9.70 10.74 8.78
CA PRO A 263 -8.45 10.79 9.55
C PRO A 263 -7.74 12.16 9.56
N ALA A 264 -7.94 12.97 8.52
CA ALA A 264 -7.41 14.33 8.43
C ALA A 264 -8.09 15.34 9.37
N ASP A 265 -9.23 14.99 9.99
CA ASP A 265 -9.83 15.80 11.06
C ASP A 265 -9.12 15.60 12.41
N GLY A 266 -8.28 14.57 12.53
CA GLY A 266 -7.59 14.24 13.77
C GLY A 266 -6.50 15.25 14.11
N ASP A 267 -6.28 15.45 15.41
CA ASP A 267 -5.32 16.45 15.93
C ASP A 267 -3.90 16.21 15.44
N ALA A 268 -3.51 14.95 15.20
CA ALA A 268 -2.20 14.61 14.63
C ALA A 268 -2.02 15.16 13.20
N TRP A 269 -3.08 15.17 12.39
CA TRP A 269 -3.02 15.73 11.04
C TRP A 269 -3.00 17.26 11.10
N LYS A 270 -3.82 17.86 11.96
CA LYS A 270 -3.81 19.33 12.17
C LYS A 270 -2.45 19.82 12.65
N ALA A 271 -1.83 19.10 13.59
CA ALA A 271 -0.49 19.41 14.07
C ALA A 271 0.58 19.29 12.97
N LEU A 272 0.44 18.33 12.05
CA LEU A 272 1.30 18.22 10.88
C LEU A 272 1.10 19.41 9.92
N ASP A 273 -0.16 19.78 9.66
CA ASP A 273 -0.49 20.90 8.78
C ASP A 273 0.03 22.24 9.34
N GLU A 274 0.02 22.40 10.67
CA GLU A 274 0.60 23.57 11.36
C GLU A 274 2.13 23.55 11.35
N PHE A 275 2.75 22.38 11.46
CA PHE A 275 4.21 22.22 11.45
C PHE A 275 4.83 22.59 10.10
N ASP A 276 4.16 22.23 8.99
CA ASP A 276 4.61 22.57 7.64
C ASP A 276 3.44 23.11 6.77
N PRO A 277 3.15 24.42 6.85
CA PRO A 277 2.09 25.04 6.07
C PRO A 277 2.34 25.03 4.55
N GLU A 278 3.59 24.88 4.10
CA GLU A 278 3.88 24.74 2.68
C GLU A 278 3.47 23.36 2.19
N PHE A 279 3.80 22.31 2.94
CA PHE A 279 3.33 20.94 2.68
C PHE A 279 1.80 20.86 2.72
N ALA A 280 1.16 21.45 3.73
CA ALA A 280 -0.29 21.40 3.94
C ALA A 280 -1.12 22.11 2.87
N ARG A 281 -0.52 23.06 2.13
CA ARG A 281 -1.20 23.81 1.07
C ARG A 281 -1.45 22.98 -0.18
N ASP A 282 -0.59 22.00 -0.46
CA ASP A 282 -0.74 21.14 -1.65
C ASP A 282 -1.65 19.95 -1.34
N PRO A 283 -2.82 19.79 -2.00
CA PRO A 283 -3.71 18.66 -1.78
C PRO A 283 -3.09 17.31 -2.20
N ARG A 284 -1.94 17.31 -2.87
CA ARG A 284 -1.18 16.10 -3.23
C ARG A 284 -0.24 15.62 -2.12
N SER A 285 -0.07 16.42 -1.07
CA SER A 285 0.71 16.07 0.11
C SER A 285 -0.05 15.07 0.97
N VAL A 286 0.49 13.86 1.10
CA VAL A 286 -0.09 12.74 1.87
C VAL A 286 0.95 11.95 2.64
#